data_AF-A0A2A8ZSQ6-F1
#
_entry.id   AF-A0A2A8ZSQ6-F1
#
_cell.length_a   1.000
_cell.length_b   1.000
_cell.length_c   1.000
_cell.angle_alpha   90.00
_cell.angle_beta   90.00
_cell.angle_gamma   90.00
#
_symmetry.space_group_name_H-M   'P 1'
#
loop_
_entity.id
_entity.type
_entity.pdbx_description
1 polymer ?
#
loop_
_entity_poly.entity_id
_entity_poly.type
_entity_poly.pdbx_seq_one_letter_code
_entity_poly.pdbx_strand_id
1 'polypeptide(L)'
;MERYILDELLKWEKILIEKYKAIVQVEKERELESCTLMKKIEILKNVSERFEGERKKLFIRAEINPLQDREKQIDQEIKSTKVIYYENKEEIEITLEYLRKEIDSDIDEESQQIITDSEEIILK
;
A
#
# COMPACT_ATOMS: atom_id res chain seq x y z
N MET A 1 21.73 7.54 -22.33
CA MET A 1 22.19 7.61 -20.93
C MET A 1 23.30 6.59 -20.62
N GLU A 2 24.26 6.90 -19.73
CA GLU A 2 25.32 5.94 -19.34
C GLU A 2 24.71 4.72 -18.62
N ARG A 3 25.18 3.50 -18.93
CA ARG A 3 24.61 2.25 -18.38
C ARG A 3 24.44 2.23 -16.86
N TYR A 4 25.38 2.83 -16.11
CA TYR A 4 25.27 2.89 -14.65
C TYR A 4 24.14 3.81 -14.18
N ILE A 5 23.79 4.86 -14.94
CA ILE A 5 22.68 5.77 -14.61
C ILE A 5 21.36 5.03 -14.82
N LEU A 6 21.21 4.30 -15.94
CA LEU A 6 20.04 3.47 -16.21
C LEU A 6 19.85 2.41 -15.10
N ASP A 7 20.93 1.72 -14.70
CA ASP A 7 20.90 0.75 -13.60
C ASP A 7 20.44 1.40 -12.27
N GLU A 8 20.86 2.63 -11.98
CA GLU A 8 20.40 3.37 -10.78
C GLU A 8 18.92 3.77 -10.89
N LEU A 9 18.45 4.25 -12.04
CA LEU A 9 17.03 4.59 -12.24
C LEU A 9 16.12 3.36 -12.07
N LEU A 10 16.51 2.20 -12.61
CA LEU A 10 15.77 0.95 -12.45
C LEU A 10 15.75 0.47 -10.98
N LYS A 11 16.84 0.67 -10.23
CA LYS A 11 16.86 0.40 -8.77
C LYS A 11 15.87 1.30 -8.04
N TRP A 12 15.82 2.59 -8.39
CA TRP A 12 14.89 3.53 -7.75
C TRP A 12 13.44 3.18 -8.06
N GLU A 13 13.13 2.83 -9.31
CA GLU A 13 11.79 2.36 -9.70
C GLU A 13 11.37 1.15 -8.85
N LYS A 14 12.25 0.14 -8.72
CA LYS A 14 11.98 -1.05 -7.90
C LYS A 14 11.70 -0.69 -6.44
N ILE A 15 12.51 0.18 -5.84
CA ILE A 15 12.35 0.62 -4.45
C ILE A 15 11.00 1.33 -4.26
N LEU A 16 10.61 2.20 -5.19
CA LEU A 16 9.33 2.91 -5.13
C LEU A 16 8.13 1.96 -5.24
N ILE A 17 8.21 0.97 -6.13
CA ILE A 17 7.18 -0.08 -6.25
C ILE A 17 7.06 -0.89 -4.95
N GLU A 18 8.18 -1.24 -4.31
CA GLU A 18 8.19 -1.97 -3.03
C GLU A 18 7.58 -1.12 -1.91
N LYS A 19 7.89 0.17 -1.84
CA LYS A 19 7.28 1.11 -0.88
C LYS A 19 5.77 1.22 -1.06
N TYR A 20 5.30 1.34 -2.31
CA TYR A 20 3.87 1.38 -2.63
C TYR A 20 3.16 0.11 -2.14
N LYS A 21 3.72 -1.06 -2.45
CA LYS A 21 3.18 -2.36 -2.01
C LYS A 21 3.11 -2.48 -0.49
N ALA A 22 4.12 -1.97 0.22
CA ALA A 22 4.12 -1.97 1.68
C ALA A 22 2.98 -1.12 2.27
N ILE A 23 2.71 0.07 1.70
CA ILE A 23 1.58 0.91 2.13
C ILE A 23 0.25 0.17 1.94
N VAL A 24 0.04 -0.41 0.76
CA VAL A 24 -1.20 -1.17 0.45
C VAL A 24 -1.36 -2.37 1.37
N GLN A 25 -0.27 -3.05 1.70
CA GLN A 25 -0.29 -4.20 2.61
C GLN A 25 -0.75 -3.77 4.02
N VAL A 26 -0.20 -2.68 4.54
CA VAL A 26 -0.59 -2.16 5.87
C VAL A 26 -2.06 -1.74 5.91
N GLU A 27 -2.56 -1.08 4.86
CA GLU A 27 -3.98 -0.72 4.74
C GLU A 27 -4.87 -1.97 4.84
N LYS A 28 -4.57 -3.01 4.05
CA LYS A 28 -5.33 -4.27 4.03
C LYS A 28 -5.27 -5.01 5.37
N GLU A 29 -4.12 -5.03 6.02
CA GLU A 29 -3.96 -5.68 7.33
C GLU A 29 -4.84 -5.02 8.40
N ARG A 30 -4.90 -3.68 8.41
CA ARG A 30 -5.75 -2.93 9.36
C ARG A 30 -7.23 -3.11 9.08
N GLU A 31 -7.65 -3.09 7.81
CA GLU A 31 -9.02 -3.39 7.41
C GLU A 31 -9.43 -4.81 7.81
N LEU A 32 -8.55 -5.78 7.64
CA LEU A 32 -8.78 -7.17 8.04
C LEU A 32 -8.87 -7.33 9.57
N GLU A 33 -8.02 -6.63 10.33
CA GLU A 33 -8.05 -6.60 11.80
C GLU A 33 -9.42 -6.08 12.28
N SER A 34 -9.88 -4.95 11.74
CA SER A 34 -11.19 -4.36 12.04
C SER A 34 -12.34 -5.33 11.72
N CYS A 35 -12.35 -5.91 10.51
CA CYS A 35 -13.38 -6.87 10.08
C CYS A 35 -13.45 -8.09 11.01
N THR A 36 -12.29 -8.63 11.39
CA THR A 36 -12.19 -9.78 12.28
C THR A 36 -12.73 -9.45 13.68
N LEU A 37 -12.39 -8.28 14.22
CA LEU A 37 -12.91 -7.82 15.51
C LEU A 37 -14.41 -7.62 15.50
N MET A 38 -14.96 -6.99 14.45
CA MET A 38 -16.42 -6.85 14.30
C MET A 38 -17.12 -8.20 14.31
N LYS A 39 -16.59 -9.19 13.58
CA LYS A 39 -17.17 -10.54 13.56
C LYS A 39 -17.08 -11.23 14.93
N LYS A 40 -15.96 -11.08 15.63
CA LYS A 40 -15.80 -11.61 17.00
C LYS A 40 -16.80 -10.97 17.96
N ILE A 41 -16.98 -9.64 17.89
CA ILE A 41 -17.97 -8.91 18.70
C ILE A 41 -19.38 -9.41 18.42
N GLU A 42 -19.75 -9.61 17.16
CA GLU A 42 -21.05 -10.15 16.75
C GLU A 42 -21.30 -11.53 17.38
N ILE A 43 -20.33 -12.43 17.28
CA ILE A 43 -20.41 -13.78 17.88
C ILE A 43 -20.59 -13.68 19.39
N LEU A 44 -19.82 -12.83 20.08
CA LEU A 44 -19.92 -12.67 21.54
C LEU A 44 -21.23 -12.04 21.97
N LYS A 45 -21.78 -11.10 21.18
CA LYS A 45 -23.12 -10.55 21.42
C LYS A 45 -24.18 -11.65 21.38
N ASN A 46 -24.13 -12.51 20.37
CA ASN A 46 -25.06 -13.65 20.26
C ASN A 46 -24.89 -14.64 21.42
N VAL A 47 -23.65 -14.92 21.85
CA VAL A 47 -23.41 -15.77 23.04
C VAL A 47 -23.98 -15.13 24.31
N SER A 48 -23.86 -13.80 24.44
CA SER A 48 -24.35 -13.06 25.62
C SER A 48 -25.86 -13.15 25.83
N GLU A 49 -26.63 -13.47 24.78
CA GLU A 49 -28.08 -13.66 24.85
C GLU A 49 -28.47 -14.90 25.69
N ARG A 50 -27.53 -15.82 25.89
CA ARG A 50 -27.72 -17.00 26.76
C ARG A 50 -27.56 -16.68 28.25
N PHE A 51 -27.09 -15.48 28.58
CA PHE A 51 -26.92 -15.04 29.96
C PHE A 51 -28.03 -14.05 30.34
N GLU A 52 -28.33 -13.98 31.64
CA GLU A 52 -29.32 -13.06 32.19
C GLU A 52 -28.75 -12.27 33.37
N GLY A 53 -29.41 -11.17 33.71
CA GLY A 53 -29.11 -10.36 34.90
C GLY A 53 -27.65 -9.91 34.98
N GLU A 54 -27.06 -10.07 36.16
CA GLU A 54 -25.71 -9.61 36.45
C GLU A 54 -24.64 -10.36 35.66
N ARG A 55 -24.86 -11.65 35.38
CA ARG A 55 -23.92 -12.46 34.59
C ARG A 55 -23.76 -11.92 33.17
N LYS A 56 -24.87 -11.50 32.54
CA LYS A 56 -24.82 -10.87 31.22
C LYS A 56 -24.05 -9.56 31.25
N LYS A 57 -24.30 -8.71 32.25
CA LYS A 57 -23.59 -7.43 32.41
C LYS A 57 -22.09 -7.63 32.57
N LEU A 58 -21.67 -8.57 33.42
CA LEU A 58 -20.27 -8.90 33.64
C LEU A 58 -19.61 -9.43 32.36
N PHE A 59 -20.29 -10.32 31.64
CA PHE A 59 -19.79 -10.83 30.36
C PHE A 59 -19.61 -9.73 29.31
N ILE A 60 -20.61 -8.87 29.12
CA ILE A 60 -20.51 -7.74 28.18
C ILE A 60 -19.33 -6.84 28.56
N ARG A 61 -19.22 -6.49 29.85
CA ARG A 61 -18.15 -5.61 30.35
C ARG A 61 -16.76 -6.20 30.17
N ALA A 62 -16.58 -7.50 30.42
CA ALA A 62 -15.28 -8.16 30.39
C ALA A 62 -14.86 -8.56 28.97
N GLU A 63 -15.78 -9.04 28.15
CA GLU A 63 -15.45 -9.69 26.86
C GLU A 63 -15.80 -8.85 25.65
N ILE A 64 -16.88 -8.05 25.70
CA ILE A 64 -17.38 -7.31 24.53
C ILE A 64 -16.84 -5.89 24.51
N ASN A 65 -16.97 -5.15 25.61
CA ASN A 65 -16.57 -3.74 25.67
C ASN A 65 -15.10 -3.51 25.27
N PRO A 66 -14.11 -4.30 25.77
CA PRO A 66 -12.73 -4.08 25.39
C PRO A 66 -12.48 -4.26 23.88
N LEU A 67 -13.18 -5.19 23.26
CA LEU A 67 -13.08 -5.41 21.82
C LEU A 67 -13.73 -4.28 21.03
N GLN A 68 -14.86 -3.74 21.51
CA GLN A 68 -15.50 -2.57 20.90
C GLN A 68 -14.63 -1.32 21.01
N ASP A 69 -13.95 -1.13 22.14
CA ASP A 69 -13.04 -0.01 22.32
C ASP A 69 -11.81 -0.15 21.40
N ARG A 70 -11.28 -1.37 21.25
CA ARG A 70 -10.20 -1.65 20.30
C ARG A 70 -10.63 -1.45 18.85
N GLU A 71 -11.83 -1.87 18.47
CA GLU A 71 -12.38 -1.68 17.12
C GLU A 71 -12.50 -0.19 16.77
N LYS A 72 -13.01 0.63 17.71
CA LYS A 72 -13.05 2.09 17.55
C LYS A 72 -11.67 2.71 17.36
N GLN A 73 -10.68 2.23 18.10
CA GLN A 73 -9.29 2.71 17.94
C GLN A 73 -8.77 2.40 16.54
N ILE A 74 -8.98 1.19 16.03
CA ILE A 74 -8.53 0.80 14.69
C ILE A 74 -9.28 1.57 13.61
N ASP A 75 -10.59 1.77 13.74
CA ASP A 75 -11.36 2.59 12.80
C ASP A 75 -10.84 4.04 12.76
N GLN A 76 -10.48 4.60 13.92
CA GLN A 76 -9.82 5.91 13.99
C GLN A 76 -8.42 5.90 13.36
N GLU A 77 -7.60 4.88 13.64
CA GLU A 77 -6.28 4.69 13.02
C GLU A 77 -6.43 4.70 11.50
N ILE A 78 -7.28 3.84 10.94
CA ILE A 78 -7.55 3.74 9.49
C ILE A 78 -7.95 5.11 8.92
N LYS A 79 -8.92 5.79 9.54
CA LYS A 79 -9.38 7.11 9.08
C LYS A 79 -8.27 8.15 9.09
N SER A 80 -7.46 8.18 10.15
CA SER A 80 -6.37 9.14 10.30
C SER A 80 -5.22 8.90 9.32
N THR A 81 -4.91 7.63 9.03
CA THR A 81 -3.80 7.27 8.14
C THR A 81 -4.19 7.26 6.67
N LYS A 82 -5.49 7.19 6.34
CA LYS A 82 -5.98 7.11 4.96
C LYS A 82 -5.56 8.30 4.11
N VAL A 83 -5.57 9.52 4.68
CA VAL A 83 -5.13 10.73 3.98
C VAL A 83 -3.62 10.66 3.69
N ILE A 84 -2.82 10.32 4.71
CA ILE A 84 -1.36 10.21 4.59
C ILE A 84 -0.97 9.12 3.58
N TYR A 85 -1.62 7.95 3.62
CA TYR A 85 -1.34 6.89 2.65
C TYR A 85 -1.78 7.26 1.25
N TYR A 86 -2.86 8.01 1.08
CA TYR A 86 -3.28 8.51 -0.23
C TYR A 86 -2.24 9.49 -0.80
N GLU A 87 -1.83 10.50 -0.04
CA GLU A 87 -0.81 11.47 -0.44
C GLU A 87 0.52 10.78 -0.79
N ASN A 88 0.99 9.86 0.07
CA ASN A 88 2.23 9.12 -0.18
C ASN A 88 2.14 8.22 -1.42
N LYS A 89 1.00 7.58 -1.66
CA LYS A 89 0.79 6.75 -2.86
C LYS A 89 0.78 7.60 -4.12
N GLU A 90 0.08 8.74 -4.10
CA GLU A 90 0.04 9.70 -5.20
C GLU A 90 1.44 10.24 -5.53
N GLU A 91 2.22 10.64 -4.52
CA GLU A 91 3.59 11.11 -4.72
C GLU A 91 4.50 10.02 -5.32
N ILE A 92 4.36 8.76 -4.86
CA ILE A 92 5.09 7.62 -5.44
C ILE A 92 4.67 7.38 -6.90
N GLU A 93 3.38 7.44 -7.21
CA GLU A 93 2.86 7.26 -8.57
C GLU A 93 3.36 8.34 -9.52
N ILE A 94 3.33 9.61 -9.10
CA ILE A 94 3.88 10.74 -9.85
C ILE A 94 5.38 10.53 -10.09
N THR A 95 6.13 10.17 -9.05
CA THR A 95 7.58 9.94 -9.16
C THR A 95 7.90 8.79 -10.11
N LEU A 96 7.12 7.71 -10.06
CA LEU A 96 7.25 6.58 -11.00
C LEU A 96 6.93 6.99 -12.44
N GLU A 97 5.93 7.84 -12.66
CA GLU A 97 5.61 8.36 -13.99
C GLU A 97 6.79 9.17 -14.55
N TYR A 98 7.39 10.04 -13.76
CA TYR A 98 8.59 10.79 -14.18
C TYR A 98 9.76 9.85 -14.47
N LEU A 99 10.08 8.92 -13.57
CA LEU A 99 11.19 7.97 -13.77
C LEU A 99 11.03 7.15 -15.05
N ARG A 100 9.80 6.68 -15.35
CA ARG A 100 9.53 5.91 -16.56
C ARG A 100 9.70 6.74 -17.82
N LYS A 101 9.28 8.00 -17.82
CA LYS A 101 9.50 8.91 -18.97
C LYS A 101 10.99 9.11 -19.25
N GLU A 102 11.80 9.31 -18.21
CA GLU A 102 13.25 9.44 -18.37
C GLU A 102 13.85 8.13 -18.93
N ILE A 103 13.50 6.98 -18.36
CA ILE A 103 13.95 5.66 -18.83
C ILE A 103 13.55 5.43 -20.30
N ASP A 104 12.28 5.71 -20.67
CA ASP A 104 11.76 5.49 -22.01
C ASP A 104 12.41 6.46 -23.03
N SER A 105 12.67 7.71 -22.65
CA SER A 105 13.30 8.71 -23.52
C SER A 105 14.72 8.31 -23.96
N ASP A 106 15.45 7.60 -23.12
CA ASP A 106 16.79 7.10 -23.44
C ASP A 106 16.77 5.85 -24.34
N ILE A 107 15.74 5.00 -24.21
CA ILE A 107 15.58 3.81 -25.07
C ILE A 107 15.34 4.24 -26.52
N ASP A 108 14.61 5.34 -26.73
CA ASP A 108 14.35 5.90 -28.06
C ASP A 108 15.60 6.60 -28.65
N GLU A 109 16.42 7.27 -27.85
CA GLU A 109 17.69 7.89 -28.31
C GLU A 109 18.78 6.85 -28.64
N GLU A 110 18.97 5.81 -27.81
CA GLU A 110 19.91 4.71 -28.13
C GLU A 110 19.50 3.98 -29.41
N SER A 111 18.19 3.80 -29.62
CA SER A 111 17.67 3.17 -30.83
C SER A 111 17.92 4.02 -32.09
N GLN A 112 17.86 5.36 -31.98
CA GLN A 112 18.15 6.26 -33.10
C GLN A 112 19.65 6.34 -33.42
N GLN A 113 20.53 6.32 -32.41
CA GLN A 113 21.99 6.37 -32.62
C GLN A 113 22.52 5.11 -33.34
N ILE A 114 21.98 3.92 -33.01
CA ILE A 114 22.35 2.66 -33.69
C ILE A 114 21.96 2.68 -35.17
N ILE A 115 20.83 3.32 -35.52
CA ILE A 115 20.38 3.46 -36.91
C ILE A 115 21.31 4.39 -37.69
N THR A 116 21.68 5.54 -37.13
CA THR A 116 22.59 6.49 -37.80
C THR A 116 24.01 5.95 -37.97
N ASP A 117 24.54 5.24 -36.98
CA ASP A 117 25.89 4.65 -37.06
C ASP A 117 25.95 3.51 -38.10
N SER A 118 24.83 2.81 -38.31
CA SER A 118 24.72 1.74 -39.32
C SER A 118 24.66 2.28 -40.75
N GLU A 119 24.07 3.45 -40.98
CA GLU A 119 24.05 4.11 -42.30
C GLU A 119 25.42 4.70 -42.68
N GLU A 120 26.19 5.21 -41.72
CA GLU A 120 27.52 5.77 -41.96
C GLU A 120 28.57 4.70 -42.34
N ILE A 121 28.40 3.47 -41.86
CA ILE A 121 29.26 2.31 -42.22
C ILE A 121 28.97 1.81 -43.65
N ILE A 122 27.75 2.01 -44.15
CA ILE A 122 27.35 1.59 -45.50
C ILE A 122 27.83 2.58 -46.58
N LEU A 123 28.20 3.80 -46.19
CA LEU A 123 28.61 4.89 -47.10
C LEU A 123 30.13 5.14 -47.18
N LYS A 124 30.98 4.25 -46.63
CA LYS A 124 32.44 4.25 -46.82
C LYS A 124 32.91 3.09 -47.70
#